data_AF-A0AAD9Q3L8-F1
#
_entry.id   AF-A0AAD9Q3L8-F1
#
_cell.length_a   1.000
_cell.length_b   1.000
_cell.length_c   1.000
_cell.angle_alpha   90.00
_cell.angle_beta   90.00
_cell.angle_gamma   90.00
#
_symmetry.space_group_name_H-M   'P 1'
#
loop_
_entity.id
_entity.type
_entity.pdbx_description
1 polymer ?
#
loop_
_entity_poly.entity_id
_entity_poly.type
_entity_poly.pdbx_seq_one_letter_code
_entity_poly.pdbx_strand_id
1 'polypeptide(L)'
;MISTGDLEQRQFGPAFKPRIPTVKWAKRANDIGTVKQLMRKALEESKDIHLALLEYRNTPVAGLKYSPAQLLMSRMLKDKVPVTSELLASKVAEDAYPALKARQQKQKAYYDR
;
A
#
# COMPACT_ATOMS: atom_id res chain seq x y z
N MET A 1 21.74 29.25 11.47
CA MET A 1 21.98 27.80 11.47
C MET A 1 20.91 27.17 12.34
N ILE A 2 19.90 26.55 11.74
CA ILE A 2 18.82 25.88 12.50
C ILE A 2 19.37 24.51 12.88
N SER A 3 19.32 24.19 14.18
CA SER A 3 19.83 22.97 14.78
C SER A 3 19.19 21.74 14.15
N THR A 4 19.99 20.71 13.88
CA THR A 4 19.59 19.41 13.34
C THR A 4 18.54 18.68 14.21
N GLY A 5 18.28 19.16 15.43
CA GLY A 5 17.25 18.62 16.34
C GLY A 5 15.82 19.12 16.12
N ASP A 6 15.61 20.20 15.36
CA ASP A 6 14.27 20.80 15.19
C ASP A 6 13.40 20.09 14.13
N LEU A 7 13.99 19.20 13.33
CA LEU A 7 13.28 18.46 12.28
C LEU A 7 12.54 17.21 12.78
N GLU A 8 12.92 16.66 13.93
CA GLU A 8 12.24 15.50 14.53
C GLU A 8 10.92 15.87 15.24
N GLN A 9 10.66 17.16 15.46
CA GLN A 9 9.49 17.64 16.20
C GLN A 9 8.32 18.13 15.34
N ARG A 10 8.34 17.93 14.01
CA ARG A 10 7.09 17.95 13.21
C ARG A 10 6.31 16.66 13.42
N GLN A 11 6.04 16.37 14.69
CA GLN A 11 5.19 15.29 15.12
C GLN A 11 3.79 15.64 14.63
N PHE A 12 3.33 14.87 13.64
CA PHE A 12 1.96 14.85 13.16
C PHE A 12 1.01 15.01 14.35
N GLY A 13 0.10 15.99 14.27
CA GLY A 13 -0.75 16.46 15.36
C GLY A 13 -1.58 15.39 16.09
N PRO A 14 -2.41 15.79 17.07
CA PRO A 14 -3.05 14.86 18.00
C PRO A 14 -3.78 13.70 17.29
N ALA A 15 -3.77 12.53 17.94
CA ALA A 15 -4.35 11.31 17.40
C ALA A 15 -5.81 11.53 16.95
N PHE A 16 -6.02 11.55 15.63
CA PHE A 16 -7.33 11.68 15.02
C PHE A 16 -8.22 10.50 15.44
N LYS A 17 -9.27 10.77 16.22
CA LYS A 17 -10.29 9.77 16.59
C LYS A 17 -11.41 9.79 15.54
N PRO A 18 -11.50 8.79 14.64
CA PRO A 18 -12.53 8.76 13.61
C PRO A 18 -13.92 8.48 14.20
N ARG A 19 -14.95 8.97 13.51
CA ARG A 19 -16.36 8.68 13.81
C ARG A 19 -16.88 7.38 13.18
N ILE A 20 -16.04 6.65 12.44
CA ILE A 20 -16.39 5.47 11.63
C ILE A 20 -16.05 4.17 12.39
N PRO A 21 -16.86 3.09 12.30
CA PRO A 21 -16.65 1.83 13.03
C PRO A 21 -15.23 1.27 12.87
N THR A 22 -14.72 0.80 14.00
CA THR A 22 -13.34 0.46 14.34
C THR A 22 -12.58 -0.36 13.30
N VAL A 23 -13.21 -1.35 12.66
CA VAL A 23 -12.54 -2.26 11.70
C VAL A 23 -12.08 -1.58 10.41
N LYS A 24 -12.87 -0.64 9.87
CA LYS A 24 -12.50 0.10 8.64
C LYS A 24 -11.34 1.05 8.92
N TRP A 25 -11.35 1.67 10.10
CA TRP A 25 -10.24 2.51 10.53
C TRP A 25 -8.97 1.71 10.77
N ALA A 26 -9.06 0.57 11.46
CA ALA A 26 -7.90 -0.28 11.73
C ALA A 26 -7.17 -0.68 10.43
N LYS A 27 -7.93 -1.07 9.40
CA LYS A 27 -7.35 -1.35 8.08
C LYS A 27 -6.65 -0.12 7.49
N ARG A 28 -7.29 1.06 7.51
CA ARG A 28 -6.70 2.31 7.01
C ARG A 28 -5.44 2.71 7.76
N ALA A 29 -5.42 2.57 9.09
CA ALA A 29 -4.28 2.87 9.91
C ALA A 29 -3.10 1.94 9.60
N ASN A 30 -3.37 0.66 9.36
CA ASN A 30 -2.35 -0.30 8.93
C ASN A 30 -1.78 0.07 7.55
N ASP A 31 -2.65 0.37 6.58
CA ASP A 31 -2.24 0.79 5.24
C ASP A 31 -1.35 2.06 5.31
N ILE A 32 -1.68 3.05 6.15
CA ILE A 32 -0.85 4.24 6.40
C ILE A 32 0.48 3.84 7.07
N GLY A 33 0.45 2.92 8.02
CA GLY A 33 1.64 2.40 8.69
C GLY A 33 2.62 1.77 7.70
N THR A 34 2.14 0.98 6.75
CA THR A 34 2.97 0.40 5.68
C THR A 34 3.66 1.46 4.84
N VAL A 35 2.93 2.50 4.42
CA VAL A 35 3.51 3.60 3.62
C VAL A 35 4.54 4.38 4.43
N LYS A 36 4.28 4.69 5.70
CA LYS A 36 5.25 5.36 6.57
C LYS A 36 6.54 4.55 6.73
N GLN A 37 6.42 3.22 6.91
CA GLN A 37 7.59 2.34 6.99
C GLN A 37 8.37 2.31 5.68
N LEU A 38 7.69 2.25 4.54
CA LEU A 38 8.30 2.30 3.22
C LEU A 38 9.10 3.59 3.02
N MET A 39 8.51 4.75 3.37
CA MET A 39 9.17 6.04 3.27
C MET A 39 10.40 6.15 4.17
N ARG A 40 10.32 5.62 5.41
CA ARG A 40 11.47 5.58 6.32
C ARG A 40 12.62 4.75 5.76
N LYS A 41 12.34 3.56 5.22
CA LYS A 41 13.36 2.72 4.58
C LYS A 41 13.99 3.39 3.36
N ALA A 42 13.19 4.07 2.53
CA ALA A 42 13.70 4.81 1.39
C ALA A 42 14.65 5.94 1.82
N LEU A 43 14.33 6.63 2.93
CA LEU A 43 15.20 7.66 3.52
C LEU A 43 16.50 7.08 4.08
N GLU A 44 16.44 5.96 4.80
CA GLU A 44 17.61 5.23 5.32
C GLU A 44 18.55 4.79 4.18
N GLU A 45 17.99 4.30 3.07
CA GLU A 45 18.73 3.86 1.90
C GLU A 45 19.11 5.00 0.93
N SER A 46 18.76 6.26 1.25
CA SER A 46 18.95 7.43 0.38
C SER A 46 18.40 7.25 -1.05
N LYS A 47 17.29 6.50 -1.17
CA LYS A 47 16.58 6.25 -2.43
C LYS A 47 15.43 7.25 -2.63
N ASP A 48 15.05 7.44 -3.88
CA ASP A 48 13.88 8.25 -4.21
C ASP A 48 12.60 7.57 -3.71
N ILE A 49 11.83 8.30 -2.89
CA ILE A 49 10.54 7.87 -2.34
C ILE A 49 9.55 7.56 -3.46
N HIS A 50 9.58 8.30 -4.58
CA HIS A 50 8.69 8.06 -5.71
C HIS A 50 8.94 6.71 -6.37
N LEU A 51 10.21 6.29 -6.43
CA LEU A 51 10.60 4.99 -6.94
C LEU A 51 10.12 3.87 -6.01
N ALA A 52 10.32 4.01 -4.70
CA ALA A 52 9.82 3.03 -3.73
C ALA A 52 8.29 2.87 -3.78
N LEU A 53 7.56 3.98 -3.95
CA LEU A 53 6.11 3.95 -4.13
C LEU A 53 5.68 3.33 -5.46
N LEU A 54 6.45 3.52 -6.53
CA LEU A 54 6.21 2.88 -7.83
C LEU A 54 6.32 1.35 -7.71
N GLU A 55 7.40 0.87 -7.10
CA GLU A 55 7.63 -0.55 -6.84
C GLU A 55 6.52 -1.14 -5.97
N TYR A 56 6.11 -0.45 -4.90
CA TYR A 56 5.00 -0.88 -4.05
C TYR A 56 3.69 -1.02 -4.83
N ARG A 57 3.41 -0.10 -5.76
CA ARG A 57 2.19 -0.14 -6.60
C ARG A 57 2.23 -1.27 -7.63
N ASN A 58 3.41 -1.68 -8.08
CA ASN A 58 3.62 -2.77 -9.03
C ASN A 58 3.75 -4.14 -8.36
N THR A 59 4.01 -4.20 -7.06
CA THR A 59 4.17 -5.46 -6.31
C THR A 59 2.81 -6.11 -6.02
N PRO A 60 2.64 -7.42 -6.25
CA PRO A 60 1.38 -8.12 -5.94
C PRO A 60 1.05 -8.04 -4.45
N VAL A 61 -0.22 -7.82 -4.12
CA VAL A 61 -0.67 -7.84 -2.73
C VAL A 61 -0.61 -9.26 -2.20
N ALA A 62 -0.07 -9.46 -1.00
CA ALA A 62 0.03 -10.79 -0.38
C ALA A 62 -1.31 -11.55 -0.38
N GLY A 63 -1.31 -12.75 -0.98
CA GLY A 63 -2.50 -13.59 -1.13
C GLY A 63 -3.44 -13.19 -2.28
N LEU A 64 -3.04 -12.25 -3.13
CA LEU A 64 -3.69 -11.92 -4.40
C LEU A 64 -2.69 -12.00 -5.55
N LYS A 65 -3.20 -12.23 -6.75
CA LYS A 65 -2.40 -12.19 -8.00
C LYS A 65 -2.17 -10.78 -8.52
N TYR A 66 -2.89 -9.79 -7.99
CA TYR A 66 -2.94 -8.43 -8.50
C TYR A 66 -2.16 -7.44 -7.64
N SER A 67 -1.52 -6.48 -8.30
CA SER A 67 -0.88 -5.33 -7.68
C SER A 67 -1.89 -4.21 -7.36
N PRO A 68 -1.57 -3.28 -6.45
CA PRO A 68 -2.43 -2.12 -6.18
C PRO A 68 -2.74 -1.29 -7.44
N ALA A 69 -1.78 -1.14 -8.36
CA ALA A 69 -1.99 -0.45 -9.63
C ALA A 69 -3.00 -1.17 -10.52
N GLN A 70 -2.94 -2.50 -10.59
CA GLN A 70 -3.89 -3.29 -11.36
C GLN A 70 -5.29 -3.23 -10.76
N LEU A 71 -5.42 -3.22 -9.44
CA LEU A 71 -6.72 -3.13 -8.79
C LEU A 71 -7.40 -1.77 -8.99
N LEU A 72 -6.63 -0.68 -9.02
CA LEU A 72 -7.16 0.68 -9.10
C LEU A 72 -7.26 1.19 -10.55
N MET A 73 -6.25 0.91 -11.38
CA MET A 73 -6.10 1.46 -12.73
C MET A 73 -6.24 0.39 -13.82
N SER A 74 -6.51 -0.86 -13.44
CA SER A 74 -6.61 -1.99 -14.37
C SER A 74 -5.37 -2.16 -15.25
N ARG A 75 -4.17 -1.72 -14.83
CA ARG A 75 -2.95 -1.84 -15.62
C ARG A 75 -1.71 -1.89 -14.74
N MET A 76 -0.59 -2.39 -15.28
CA MET A 76 0.72 -2.25 -14.63
C MET A 76 1.36 -0.91 -15.00
N LEU A 77 2.18 -0.37 -14.09
CA LEU A 77 2.95 0.85 -14.35
C LEU A 77 4.30 0.53 -14.98
N LYS A 78 4.81 1.44 -15.80
CA LYS A 78 6.17 1.33 -16.36
C LYS A 78 7.17 1.40 -15.21
N ASP A 79 8.04 0.40 -15.14
CA ASP A 79 9.11 0.30 -14.16
C ASP A 79 10.48 0.29 -14.86
N LYS A 80 11.57 0.28 -14.09
CA LYS A 80 12.94 0.12 -14.62
C LYS A 80 13.15 -1.27 -15.24
N VAL A 81 12.38 -2.25 -14.80
CA VAL A 81 12.36 -3.59 -15.38
C VAL A 81 11.58 -3.52 -16.70
N PRO A 82 12.11 -4.07 -17.81
CA PRO A 82 11.38 -4.12 -19.07
C PRO A 82 10.11 -4.96 -18.89
N VAL A 83 8.96 -4.38 -19.24
CA VAL A 83 7.65 -5.02 -19.19
C VAL A 83 7.05 -5.02 -20.59
N THR A 84 6.32 -6.09 -20.95
CA THR A 84 5.64 -6.19 -22.24
C THR A 84 4.55 -5.13 -22.38
N SER A 85 4.34 -4.64 -23.62
CA SER A 85 3.31 -3.65 -23.95
C SER A 85 1.89 -4.11 -23.59
N GLU A 86 1.65 -5.42 -23.59
CA GLU A 86 0.37 -6.04 -23.25
C GLU A 86 0.01 -5.84 -21.77
N LEU A 87 0.98 -5.98 -20.86
CA LEU A 87 0.77 -5.77 -19.42
C LEU A 87 0.59 -4.29 -19.05
N LEU A 88 1.08 -3.40 -19.91
CA LEU A 88 0.91 -1.96 -19.82
C LEU A 88 -0.47 -1.50 -20.30
N ALA A 89 -1.16 -2.31 -21.10
CA ALA A 89 -2.53 -2.05 -21.53
C ALA A 89 -3.51 -2.27 -20.37
N SER A 90 -4.68 -1.62 -20.44
CA SER A 90 -5.72 -1.80 -19.44
C SER A 90 -6.38 -3.17 -19.56
N LYS A 91 -6.24 -4.00 -18.52
CA LYS A 91 -6.91 -5.27 -18.31
C LYS A 91 -7.63 -5.26 -16.96
N VAL A 92 -8.94 -5.44 -17.01
CA VAL A 92 -9.79 -5.47 -15.81
C VAL A 92 -9.51 -6.74 -15.00
N ALA A 93 -9.35 -6.58 -13.69
CA ALA A 93 -9.14 -7.67 -12.75
C ALA A 93 -10.50 -8.21 -12.24
N GLU A 94 -11.18 -9.01 -13.05
CA GLU A 94 -12.56 -9.47 -12.78
C GLU A 94 -12.67 -10.36 -11.52
N ASP A 95 -11.69 -11.24 -11.29
CA ASP A 95 -11.64 -12.17 -10.15
C ASP A 95 -11.08 -11.54 -8.86
N ALA A 96 -10.66 -10.27 -8.89
CA ALA A 96 -10.08 -9.61 -7.73
C ALA A 96 -11.07 -9.50 -6.55
N TYR A 97 -12.31 -9.09 -6.82
CA TYR A 97 -13.34 -8.92 -5.80
C TYR A 97 -13.72 -10.25 -5.10
N PRO A 98 -14.06 -11.34 -5.82
CA PRO A 98 -14.37 -12.60 -5.17
C PRO A 98 -13.16 -13.15 -4.40
N ALA A 99 -11.93 -13.01 -4.92
CA ALA A 99 -10.72 -13.40 -4.20
C ALA A 99 -10.52 -12.62 -2.88
N LEU A 100 -10.75 -11.31 -2.89
CA LEU A 100 -10.69 -10.48 -1.68
C LEU A 100 -11.71 -10.91 -0.64
N LYS A 101 -12.94 -11.21 -1.06
CA LYS A 101 -14.02 -11.65 -0.17
C LYS A 101 -13.71 -13.02 0.44
N ALA A 102 -13.25 -13.98 -0.36
CA ALA A 102 -12.83 -15.29 0.10
C ALA A 102 -11.68 -15.19 1.12
N ARG A 103 -10.70 -14.31 0.88
CA ARG A 103 -9.61 -14.05 1.82
C ARG A 103 -10.11 -13.49 3.15
N GLN A 104 -11.04 -12.54 3.13
CA GLN A 104 -11.65 -11.99 4.35
C GLN A 104 -12.43 -13.05 5.13
N GLN A 105 -13.18 -13.91 4.44
CA GLN A 105 -13.91 -15.02 5.06
C GLN A 105 -12.96 -16.03 5.72
N LYS A 106 -11.88 -16.39 5.04
CA LYS A 106 -10.84 -17.29 5.59
C LYS A 106 -10.19 -16.69 6.84
N GLN A 107 -9.84 -15.40 6.81
CA GLN A 107 -9.28 -14.70 7.97
C GLN A 107 -10.27 -14.67 9.14
N LYS A 108 -11.55 -14.40 8.87
CA LYS A 108 -12.61 -14.44 9.88
C LYS A 108 -12.74 -15.84 10.50
N ALA A 109 -12.78 -16.89 9.68
CA ALA A 109 -12.91 -18.26 10.15
C ALA A 109 -11.74 -18.72 11.06
N TYR A 110 -10.51 -18.25 10.80
CA TYR A 110 -9.39 -18.52 11.70
C TYR A 110 -9.45 -17.72 13.00
N TYR A 111 -10.04 -16.54 13.00
CA TYR A 111 -10.17 -15.71 14.19
C TYR A 111 -11.32 -16.16 15.10
N ASP A 112 -12.43 -16.62 14.51
CA ASP A 112 -13.61 -17.11 15.23
C ASP A 112 -13.42 -18.53 15.80
N ARG A 113 -12.31 -19.20 15.49
CA ARG A 113 -11.94 -20.51 16.02
C ARG A 113 -11.20 -20.37 17.34
#